data_AF-A0A9D5JUN8-F1
#
_entry.id   AF-A0A9D5JUN8-F1
#
_cell.length_a   1.000
_cell.length_b   1.000
_cell.length_c   1.000
_cell.angle_alpha   90.00
_cell.angle_beta   90.00
_cell.angle_gamma   90.00
#
_symmetry.space_group_name_H-M   'P 1'
#
loop_
_entity.id
_entity.type
_entity.pdbx_description
1 polymer ?
#
loop_
_entity_poly.entity_id
_entity_poly.type
_entity_poly.pdbx_seq_one_letter_code
_entity_poly.pdbx_strand_id
1 'polypeptide(L)'
;SPLAQGLLTGKFHENPHLIQQRQGFRKYQKAFKPEGLEQSRPVIEVLNALAQKYQVTPAQVALNWLVTFHGDLVVAIPGATKVTHAQQNTGAMTFRLTQEELERLDQVSAPFKP
;
A
#
# COMPACT_ATOMS: atom_id res chain seq x y z
N SER A 1 1.43 0.14 10.88
CA SER A 1 2.38 -0.58 10.01
C SER A 1 2.44 0.09 8.65
N PRO A 2 3.57 0.09 7.94
CA PRO A 2 3.76 0.87 6.70
C PRO A 2 2.84 0.48 5.52
N LEU A 3 2.30 -0.75 5.51
CA LEU A 3 1.39 -1.22 4.45
C LEU A 3 -0.07 -1.39 4.91
N ALA A 4 -0.48 -0.74 6.01
CA ALA A 4 -1.83 -0.87 6.61
C ALA A 4 -2.29 -2.35 6.71
N GLN A 5 -1.48 -3.19 7.35
CA GLN A 5 -1.73 -4.65 7.50
C GLN A 5 -1.90 -5.41 6.17
N GLY A 6 -1.34 -4.87 5.08
CA GLY A 6 -1.41 -5.41 3.73
C GLY A 6 -2.59 -4.91 2.92
N LEU A 7 -3.38 -3.95 3.41
CA LEU A 7 -4.44 -3.31 2.64
C LEU A 7 -3.89 -2.64 1.37
N LEU A 8 -2.78 -1.90 1.52
CA LEU A 8 -2.11 -1.17 0.42
C LEU A 8 -1.46 -2.08 -0.64
N THR A 9 -1.60 -3.41 -0.51
CA THR A 9 -1.19 -4.35 -1.56
C THR A 9 -2.25 -4.54 -2.64
N GLY A 10 -3.46 -3.99 -2.48
CA GLY A 10 -4.56 -4.08 -3.45
C GLY A 10 -5.27 -5.45 -3.52
N LYS A 11 -4.63 -6.54 -3.07
CA LYS A 11 -5.19 -7.90 -3.17
C LYS A 11 -6.57 -8.10 -2.54
N PHE A 12 -6.93 -7.32 -1.52
CA PHE A 12 -8.24 -7.41 -0.87
C PHE A 12 -9.32 -6.66 -1.64
N HIS A 13 -8.94 -5.70 -2.49
CA HIS A 13 -9.82 -5.01 -3.42
C HIS A 13 -10.07 -5.84 -4.68
N GLU A 14 -9.05 -6.58 -5.12
CA GLU A 14 -9.15 -7.54 -6.23
C GLU A 14 -9.95 -8.78 -5.84
N ASN A 15 -9.69 -9.33 -4.64
CA ASN A 15 -10.39 -10.49 -4.14
C ASN A 15 -10.75 -10.32 -2.65
N PRO A 16 -11.93 -9.74 -2.35
CA PRO A 16 -12.42 -9.57 -0.99
C PRO A 16 -12.58 -10.87 -0.21
N HIS A 17 -12.75 -12.02 -0.85
CA HIS A 17 -12.86 -13.30 -0.12
C HIS A 17 -11.56 -13.69 0.59
N LEU A 18 -10.41 -13.17 0.17
CA LEU A 18 -9.11 -13.41 0.82
C LEU A 18 -9.08 -12.97 2.29
N ILE A 19 -9.83 -11.92 2.68
CA ILE A 19 -9.89 -11.53 4.09
C ILE A 19 -10.82 -12.43 4.90
N GLN A 20 -11.90 -12.91 4.31
CA GLN A 20 -12.88 -13.76 4.99
C GLN A 20 -12.26 -15.11 5.42
N GLN A 21 -11.36 -15.63 4.60
CA GLN A 21 -10.63 -16.88 4.84
C GLN A 21 -9.48 -16.74 5.86
N ARG A 22 -9.10 -15.51 6.24
CA ARG A 22 -8.00 -15.31 7.19
C ARG A 22 -8.42 -15.56 8.64
N GLN A 23 -7.51 -16.21 9.37
CA GLN A 23 -7.57 -16.29 10.82
C GLN A 23 -7.12 -14.96 11.46
N GLY A 24 -7.62 -14.67 12.66
CA GLY A 24 -7.27 -13.47 13.44
C GLY A 24 -8.22 -12.29 13.28
N PHE A 25 -7.89 -11.18 13.97
CA PHE A 25 -8.81 -10.05 14.16
C PHE A 25 -9.00 -9.17 12.91
N ARG A 26 -8.13 -9.29 11.90
CA ARG A 26 -8.11 -8.42 10.72
C ARG A 26 -9.44 -8.35 9.97
N LYS A 27 -10.14 -9.47 9.82
CA LYS A 27 -11.46 -9.55 9.15
C LYS A 27 -12.60 -8.78 9.84
N TYR A 28 -12.39 -8.35 11.08
CA TYR A 28 -13.34 -7.55 11.84
C TYR A 28 -13.04 -6.05 11.81
N GLN A 29 -11.87 -5.64 11.31
CA GLN A 29 -11.51 -4.23 11.20
C GLN A 29 -12.31 -3.56 10.08
N LYS A 30 -12.74 -2.30 10.31
CA LYS A 30 -13.58 -1.53 9.38
C LYS A 30 -12.95 -1.40 7.99
N ALA A 31 -11.62 -1.21 7.92
CA ALA A 31 -10.86 -1.10 6.67
C ALA A 31 -10.99 -2.32 5.73
N PHE A 32 -11.37 -3.50 6.25
CA PHE A 32 -11.54 -4.71 5.46
C PHE A 32 -13.00 -5.13 5.26
N LYS A 33 -13.96 -4.29 5.66
CA LYS A 33 -15.38 -4.42 5.29
C LYS A 33 -15.62 -3.80 3.91
N PRO A 34 -16.73 -4.15 3.22
CA PRO A 34 -17.02 -3.60 1.90
C PRO A 34 -16.86 -2.08 1.83
N GLU A 35 -17.40 -1.36 2.82
CA GLU A 35 -17.36 0.10 2.89
C GLU A 35 -15.92 0.62 3.05
N GLY A 36 -15.09 -0.04 3.85
CA GLY A 36 -13.68 0.34 4.03
C GLY A 36 -12.82 0.03 2.81
N LEU A 37 -13.12 -1.05 2.08
CA LEU A 37 -12.48 -1.35 0.80
C LEU A 37 -12.85 -0.31 -0.26
N GLU A 38 -14.13 0.10 -0.34
CA GLU A 38 -14.54 1.18 -1.24
C GLU A 38 -13.87 2.52 -0.88
N GLN A 39 -13.78 2.87 0.41
CA GLN A 39 -13.11 4.09 0.84
C GLN A 39 -11.63 4.14 0.47
N SER A 40 -10.95 2.99 0.49
CA SER A 40 -9.53 2.90 0.12
C SER A 40 -9.29 2.64 -1.37
N ARG A 41 -10.34 2.37 -2.15
CA ARG A 41 -10.23 2.02 -3.58
C ARG A 41 -9.54 3.11 -4.42
N PRO A 42 -9.81 4.42 -4.25
CA PRO A 42 -9.10 5.45 -5.01
C PRO A 42 -7.59 5.44 -4.78
N VAL A 43 -7.15 5.16 -3.54
CA VAL A 43 -5.72 5.02 -3.21
C VAL A 43 -5.12 3.82 -3.94
N ILE A 44 -5.81 2.68 -3.93
CA ILE A 44 -5.35 1.46 -4.61
C ILE A 44 -5.27 1.66 -6.12
N GLU A 45 -6.22 2.37 -6.73
CA GLU A 45 -6.19 2.67 -8.17
C GLU A 45 -4.96 3.49 -8.57
N VAL A 46 -4.62 4.52 -7.79
CA VAL A 46 -3.40 5.32 -8.03
C VAL A 46 -2.15 4.46 -7.82
N LEU A 47 -2.10 3.65 -6.76
CA LEU A 47 -0.98 2.74 -6.52
C LEU A 47 -0.81 1.74 -7.68
N ASN A 48 -1.90 1.18 -8.21
CA ASN A 48 -1.89 0.25 -9.34
C ASN A 48 -1.40 0.92 -10.63
N ALA A 49 -1.88 2.13 -10.92
CA ALA A 49 -1.45 2.87 -12.11
C ALA A 49 0.05 3.19 -12.08
N LEU A 50 0.57 3.63 -10.92
CA LEU A 50 1.99 3.89 -10.73
C LEU A 50 2.81 2.59 -10.75
N ALA A 51 2.30 1.53 -10.14
CA ALA A 51 2.92 0.21 -10.17
C ALA A 51 3.11 -0.27 -11.62
N GLN A 52 2.10 -0.10 -12.47
CA GLN A 52 2.21 -0.38 -13.90
C GLN A 52 3.24 0.52 -14.60
N LYS A 53 3.22 1.83 -14.35
CA LYS A 53 4.17 2.80 -14.94
C LYS A 53 5.62 2.43 -14.65
N TYR A 54 5.92 2.06 -13.40
CA TYR A 54 7.28 1.76 -12.94
C TYR A 54 7.63 0.27 -13.04
N GLN A 55 6.71 -0.60 -13.48
CA GLN A 55 6.87 -2.06 -13.53
C GLN A 55 7.23 -2.67 -12.17
N VAL A 56 6.55 -2.18 -11.12
CA VAL A 56 6.71 -2.60 -9.72
C VAL A 56 5.35 -3.02 -9.15
N THR A 57 5.31 -3.36 -7.86
CA THR A 57 4.08 -3.71 -7.16
C THR A 57 3.46 -2.51 -6.43
N PRO A 58 2.14 -2.50 -6.18
CA PRO A 58 1.49 -1.44 -5.39
C PRO A 58 2.11 -1.24 -4.00
N ALA A 59 2.55 -2.34 -3.39
CA ALA A 59 3.26 -2.30 -2.10
C ALA A 59 4.58 -1.53 -2.18
N GLN A 60 5.33 -1.69 -3.29
CA GLN A 60 6.58 -0.97 -3.52
C GLN A 60 6.34 0.52 -3.74
N VAL A 61 5.27 0.90 -4.45
CA VAL A 61 4.85 2.30 -4.59
C VAL A 61 4.51 2.91 -3.24
N ALA A 62 3.70 2.24 -2.43
CA ALA A 62 3.33 2.72 -1.11
C ALA A 62 4.55 2.89 -0.18
N LEU A 63 5.51 1.95 -0.23
CA LEU A 63 6.74 2.04 0.54
C LEU A 63 7.68 3.15 0.03
N ASN A 64 7.80 3.31 -1.28
CA ASN A 64 8.60 4.38 -1.89
C ASN A 64 8.07 5.74 -1.43
N TRP A 65 6.77 5.98 -1.60
CA TRP A 65 6.10 7.20 -1.13
C TRP A 65 6.39 7.48 0.34
N LEU A 66 6.24 6.48 1.21
CA LEU A 66 6.43 6.64 2.65
C LEU A 66 7.85 7.10 3.03
N VAL A 67 8.88 6.60 2.34
CA VAL A 67 10.28 6.94 2.65
C VAL A 67 10.80 8.15 1.88
N THR A 68 10.05 8.68 0.92
CA THR A 68 10.49 9.83 0.11
C THR A 68 9.71 11.12 0.40
N PHE A 69 8.42 11.03 0.73
CA PHE A 69 7.53 12.19 0.80
C PHE A 69 7.99 13.25 1.83
N HIS A 70 8.51 12.79 2.98
CA HIS A 70 9.01 13.65 4.05
C HIS A 70 10.53 13.81 4.05
N GLY A 71 11.20 13.55 2.91
CA GLY A 71 12.66 13.51 2.83
C GLY A 71 13.26 12.49 3.79
N ASP A 72 14.36 12.84 4.46
CA ASP A 72 15.13 11.92 5.32
C ASP A 72 14.53 11.70 6.73
N LEU A 73 13.30 12.15 6.97
CA LEU A 73 12.66 12.09 8.29
C LEU A 73 11.99 10.75 8.59
N VAL A 74 11.80 9.88 7.58
CA VAL A 74 11.01 8.66 7.71
C VAL A 74 11.81 7.42 7.31
N VAL A 75 11.88 6.46 8.23
CA VAL A 75 12.44 5.13 7.98
C VAL A 75 11.34 4.08 8.10
N ALA A 76 11.10 3.33 7.02
CA ALA A 76 10.14 2.24 7.02
C ALA A 76 10.81 0.92 7.44
N ILE A 77 10.20 0.20 8.39
CA ILE A 77 10.58 -1.16 8.79
C ILE A 77 9.46 -2.12 8.39
N PRO A 78 9.33 -2.47 7.09
CA PRO A 78 8.27 -3.33 6.61
C PRO A 78 8.51 -4.78 7.05
N GLY A 79 7.52 -5.37 7.72
CA GLY A 79 7.59 -6.76 8.17
C GLY A 79 7.64 -7.74 6.99
N ALA A 80 8.45 -8.79 7.13
CA ALA A 80 8.58 -9.88 6.18
C ALA A 80 8.59 -11.22 6.92
N THR A 81 7.65 -12.10 6.59
CA THR A 81 7.60 -13.49 7.09
C THR A 81 8.16 -14.53 6.11
N LYS A 82 8.49 -14.09 4.89
CA LYS A 82 9.08 -14.90 3.82
C LYS A 82 10.16 -14.10 3.12
N VAL A 83 11.16 -14.77 2.56
CA VAL A 83 12.24 -14.15 1.79
C VAL A 83 11.70 -13.29 0.64
N THR A 84 10.65 -13.77 -0.02
CA THR A 84 9.99 -13.04 -1.12
C THR A 84 9.41 -11.69 -0.68
N HIS A 85 8.91 -11.56 0.55
CA HIS A 85 8.44 -10.27 1.07
C HIS A 85 9.62 -9.30 1.27
N ALA A 86 10.76 -9.79 1.75
CA ALA A 86 11.95 -8.95 1.90
C ALA A 86 12.46 -8.46 0.53
N GLN A 87 12.52 -9.34 -0.48
CA GLN A 87 12.87 -8.99 -1.86
C GLN A 87 11.89 -7.97 -2.47
N GLN A 88 10.59 -8.13 -2.21
CA GLN A 88 9.58 -7.15 -2.64
C GLN A 88 9.81 -5.81 -1.95
N ASN A 89 10.06 -5.78 -0.64
CA ASN A 89 10.30 -4.54 0.09
C ASN A 89 11.52 -3.78 -0.46
N THR A 90 12.62 -4.47 -0.80
CA THR A 90 13.81 -3.82 -1.37
C THR A 90 13.55 -3.18 -2.73
N GLY A 91 12.62 -3.71 -3.52
CA GLY A 91 12.24 -3.11 -4.80
C GLY A 91 11.54 -1.75 -4.67
N ALA A 92 11.14 -1.34 -3.46
CA ALA A 92 10.69 0.04 -3.23
C ALA A 92 11.80 1.07 -3.46
N MET A 93 13.07 0.67 -3.46
CA MET A 93 14.22 1.58 -3.62
C MET A 93 14.77 1.62 -5.06
N THR A 94 14.20 0.88 -6.00
CA THR A 94 14.72 0.75 -7.38
C THR A 94 14.17 1.80 -8.34
N PHE A 95 13.28 2.68 -7.88
CA PHE A 95 12.68 3.75 -8.66
C PHE A 95 12.43 4.98 -7.77
N ARG A 96 12.06 6.10 -8.39
CA ARG A 96 11.66 7.31 -7.68
C ARG A 96 10.37 7.85 -8.28
N LEU A 97 9.40 8.09 -7.41
CA LEU A 97 8.19 8.83 -7.75
C LEU A 97 8.54 10.30 -8.02
N THR A 98 7.84 10.91 -8.97
CA THR A 98 7.96 12.36 -9.20
C THR A 98 7.22 13.13 -8.11
N GLN A 99 7.53 14.42 -7.98
CA GLN A 99 6.87 15.28 -7.00
C GLN A 99 5.34 15.30 -7.19
N GLU A 100 4.87 15.33 -8.44
CA GLU A 100 3.45 15.32 -8.77
C GLU A 100 2.78 14.00 -8.37
N GLU A 101 3.47 12.87 -8.51
CA GLU A 101 2.96 11.56 -8.10
C GLU A 101 2.91 11.40 -6.59
N LEU A 102 3.93 11.94 -5.91
CA LEU A 102 3.99 12.01 -4.46
C LEU A 102 2.82 12.82 -3.90
N GLU A 103 2.57 14.00 -4.45
CA GLU A 103 1.44 14.87 -4.06
C GLU A 103 0.10 14.24 -4.41
N ARG A 104 -0.02 13.58 -5.57
CA ARG A 104 -1.25 12.87 -5.94
C ARG A 104 -1.60 11.77 -4.95
N LEU A 105 -0.60 11.00 -4.50
CA LEU A 105 -0.78 9.96 -3.49
C LEU A 105 -1.16 10.54 -2.13
N ASP A 106 -0.54 11.66 -1.73
CA ASP A 106 -0.90 12.36 -0.50
C ASP A 106 -2.37 12.82 -0.52
N GLN A 107 -2.78 13.52 -1.59
CA GLN A 107 -4.14 14.02 -1.77
C GLN A 107 -5.20 12.92 -1.78
N VAL A 108 -4.99 11.85 -2.55
CA VAL A 108 -5.96 10.74 -2.63
C VAL A 108 -6.05 9.95 -1.32
N SER A 109 -4.97 9.93 -0.53
CA SER A 109 -4.93 9.24 0.75
C SER A 109 -5.50 10.06 1.91
N ALA A 110 -5.56 11.39 1.82
CA ALA A 110 -6.02 12.26 2.90
C ALA A 110 -7.43 11.92 3.47
N PRO A 111 -8.45 11.55 2.67
CA PRO A 111 -9.76 11.14 3.18
C PRO A 111 -9.73 9.74 3.83
N PHE A 112 -8.74 8.93 3.50
CA PHE A 112 -8.60 7.56 3.95
C PHE A 112 -7.76 7.49 5.24
N LYS A 113 -8.41 7.16 6.35
CA LYS A 113 -7.72 6.83 7.61
C LYS A 113 -7.97 5.34 7.94
N PRO A 114 -6.94 4.47 7.81
CA PRO A 114 -7.07 3.03 8.01
C PRO A 114 -7.50 2.61 9.42
#